data_AF-A0A9D2ATX9-F1
#
_entry.id   AF-A0A9D2ATX9-F1
#
_cell.length_a   1.000
_cell.length_b   1.000
_cell.length_c   1.000
_cell.angle_alpha   90.00
_cell.angle_beta   90.00
_cell.angle_gamma   90.00
#
_symmetry.space_group_name_H-M   'P 1'
#
loop_
_entity.id
_entity.type
_entity.pdbx_description
1 polymer ?
#
loop_
_entity_poly.entity_id
_entity_poly.type
_entity_poly.pdbx_seq_one_letter_code
_entity_poly.pdbx_strand_id
1 'polypeptide(L)'
;MKKYYQNYRRGKSFALFLVLGGVFLAVGIFAFWATTSIALVVLSLCAGVLLIVLPLPFLFARYGVQGSAVRCVRRGIPRSVPLAELSLILCIYDEYRRWKGFQPAVFRGSDGEVTVPALVLVQGLSPEEIEKELDLCDTRMNARLTYGKNAAGDMLLDFDFLRDLVAAGFAGRVYVSEFIYGLYSPAIDDIFGKGGVTVYDRIPYAVKQKRRG
;
A
#
# COMPACT_ATOMS: atom_id res chain seq x y z
N MET A 1 10.10 -4.75 16.06
CA MET A 1 9.39 -3.95 15.03
C MET A 1 9.13 -4.85 13.82
N LYS A 2 7.91 -5.36 13.67
CA LYS A 2 7.51 -6.07 12.45
C LYS A 2 7.56 -5.07 11.29
N LYS A 3 8.30 -5.40 10.24
CA LYS A 3 8.41 -4.58 9.03
C LYS A 3 7.58 -5.24 7.96
N TYR A 4 6.61 -4.51 7.43
CA TYR A 4 5.74 -5.01 6.37
C TYR A 4 6.34 -4.60 5.03
N TYR A 5 6.89 -5.58 4.33
CA TYR A 5 7.55 -5.40 3.04
C TYR A 5 6.54 -5.63 1.92
N GLN A 6 6.40 -4.67 1.03
CA GLN A 6 5.67 -4.91 -0.21
C GLN A 6 6.62 -5.66 -1.15
N ASN A 7 6.28 -6.91 -1.49
CA ASN A 7 6.95 -7.61 -2.58
C ASN A 7 6.67 -6.85 -3.88
N TYR A 8 7.61 -6.00 -4.30
CA TYR A 8 7.58 -5.48 -5.65
C TYR A 8 7.75 -6.67 -6.59
N ARG A 9 6.67 -7.10 -7.25
CA ARG A 9 6.73 -7.93 -8.46
C ARG A 9 7.39 -7.10 -9.58
N ARG A 10 8.68 -6.84 -9.44
CA ARG A 10 9.55 -6.30 -10.48
C ARG A 10 10.47 -7.36 -11.05
N GLY A 11 10.21 -8.67 -10.85
CA GLY A 11 11.07 -9.74 -11.37
C GLY A 11 11.42 -9.57 -12.85
N LYS A 12 10.46 -9.13 -13.69
CA LYS A 12 10.69 -8.84 -15.11
C LYS A 12 11.53 -7.58 -15.36
N SER A 13 11.33 -6.51 -14.57
CA SER A 13 12.15 -5.29 -14.66
C SER A 13 13.56 -5.52 -14.12
N PHE A 14 13.70 -6.28 -13.03
CA PHE A 14 14.98 -6.70 -12.46
C PHE A 14 15.80 -7.53 -13.45
N ALA A 15 15.16 -8.50 -14.11
CA ALA A 15 15.81 -9.27 -15.17
C ALA A 15 16.28 -8.37 -16.32
N LEU A 16 15.48 -7.38 -16.74
CA LEU A 16 15.86 -6.42 -17.77
C LEU A 16 17.09 -5.58 -17.36
N PHE A 17 17.13 -5.06 -16.13
CA PHE A 17 18.28 -4.29 -15.63
C PHE A 17 19.55 -5.14 -15.48
N LEU A 18 19.41 -6.41 -15.07
CA LEU A 18 20.53 -7.38 -15.04
C LEU A 18 21.09 -7.65 -16.43
N VAL A 19 20.21 -7.93 -17.41
CA VAL A 19 20.62 -8.21 -18.80
C VAL A 19 21.28 -6.97 -19.41
N LEU A 20 20.69 -5.78 -19.26
CA LEU A 20 21.27 -4.54 -19.78
C LEU A 20 22.62 -4.25 -19.12
N GLY A 21 22.72 -4.36 -17.79
CA GLY A 21 23.96 -4.13 -17.07
C GLY A 21 25.06 -5.12 -17.45
N GLY A 22 24.72 -6.39 -17.67
CA GLY A 22 25.64 -7.40 -18.18
C GLY A 22 26.14 -7.10 -19.60
N VAL A 23 25.26 -6.59 -20.48
CA VAL A 23 25.65 -6.16 -21.83
C VAL A 23 26.63 -4.98 -21.76
N PHE A 24 26.37 -3.97 -20.91
CA PHE A 24 27.27 -2.83 -20.75
C PHE A 24 28.65 -3.24 -20.18
N LEU A 25 28.68 -4.19 -19.25
CA LEU A 25 29.94 -4.76 -18.75
C LEU A 25 30.71 -5.48 -19.85
N ALA A 26 30.04 -6.34 -20.63
CA ALA A 26 30.67 -7.04 -21.74
C ALA A 26 31.21 -6.05 -22.78
N VAL A 27 30.43 -5.05 -23.16
CA VAL A 27 30.86 -3.98 -24.09
C VAL A 27 32.06 -3.22 -23.54
N GLY A 28 32.10 -2.88 -22.25
CA GLY A 28 33.26 -2.22 -21.63
C GLY A 28 34.52 -3.09 -21.65
N ILE A 29 34.39 -4.39 -21.36
CA ILE A 29 35.50 -5.35 -21.43
C ILE A 29 36.01 -5.48 -22.86
N PHE A 30 35.14 -5.59 -23.86
CA PHE A 30 35.56 -5.67 -25.26
C PHE A 30 36.13 -4.34 -25.79
N ALA A 31 35.57 -3.21 -25.37
CA ALA A 31 36.05 -1.88 -25.74
C ALA A 31 37.47 -1.62 -25.23
N PHE A 32 37.89 -2.23 -24.11
CA PHE A 32 39.25 -2.16 -23.60
C PHE A 32 40.29 -2.63 -24.63
N TRP A 33 39.93 -3.62 -25.47
CA TRP A 33 40.81 -4.14 -26.52
C TRP A 33 40.63 -3.45 -27.87
N ALA A 34 39.48 -2.81 -28.09
CA ALA A 34 39.09 -2.26 -29.40
C ALA A 34 39.23 -0.74 -29.51
N THR A 35 39.43 -0.01 -28.39
CA THR A 35 39.46 1.46 -28.39
C THR A 35 40.61 2.01 -27.55
N THR A 36 41.19 3.13 -27.99
CA THR A 36 42.22 3.90 -27.24
C THR A 36 41.62 4.83 -26.19
N SER A 37 40.30 5.03 -26.19
CA SER A 37 39.62 5.92 -25.25
C SER A 37 39.28 5.20 -23.94
N ILE A 38 40.16 5.34 -22.96
CA ILE A 38 39.99 4.80 -21.61
C ILE A 38 38.69 5.32 -20.97
N ALA A 39 38.28 6.55 -21.29
CA ALA A 39 37.06 7.16 -20.76
C ALA A 39 35.79 6.37 -21.15
N LEU A 40 35.71 5.86 -22.38
CA LEU A 40 34.57 5.05 -22.85
C LEU A 40 34.51 3.69 -22.13
N VAL A 41 35.67 3.08 -21.87
CA VAL A 41 35.79 1.83 -21.11
C VAL A 41 35.31 2.03 -19.68
N VAL A 42 35.80 3.08 -19.01
CA VAL A 42 35.40 3.37 -17.62
C VAL A 42 33.91 3.71 -17.54
N LEU A 43 33.38 4.49 -18.47
CA LEU A 43 31.98 4.90 -18.45
C LEU A 43 31.02 3.73 -18.70
N SER A 44 31.36 2.83 -19.63
CA SER A 44 30.55 1.63 -19.90
C SER A 44 30.58 0.62 -18.75
N LEU A 45 31.73 0.41 -18.11
CA LEU A 45 31.84 -0.42 -16.91
C LEU A 45 31.06 0.16 -15.73
N CYS A 46 31.24 1.45 -15.44
CA CYS A 46 30.51 2.14 -14.37
C CYS A 46 29.00 2.13 -14.61
N ALA A 47 28.54 2.38 -15.84
CA ALA A 47 27.13 2.29 -16.19
C ALA A 47 26.57 0.87 -16.06
N GLY A 48 27.34 -0.15 -16.47
CA GLY A 48 26.98 -1.56 -16.31
C GLY A 48 26.82 -1.97 -14.85
N VAL A 49 27.80 -1.63 -14.00
CA VAL A 49 27.71 -1.87 -12.55
C VAL A 49 26.53 -1.11 -11.94
N LEU A 50 26.35 0.17 -12.29
CA LEU A 50 25.23 0.97 -11.79
C LEU A 50 23.89 0.33 -12.17
N LEU A 51 23.71 -0.13 -13.41
CA LEU A 51 22.48 -0.79 -13.86
C LEU A 51 22.21 -2.13 -13.16
N ILE A 52 23.23 -2.84 -12.69
CA ILE A 52 23.07 -4.08 -11.91
C ILE A 52 22.76 -3.78 -10.44
N VAL A 53 23.36 -2.72 -9.89
CA VAL A 53 23.23 -2.34 -8.47
C VAL A 53 21.97 -1.50 -8.21
N LEU A 54 21.56 -0.61 -9.11
CA LEU A 54 20.36 0.21 -8.96
C LEU A 54 19.06 -0.57 -8.74
N PRO A 55 18.82 -1.73 -9.39
CA PRO A 55 17.64 -2.54 -9.15
C PRO A 55 17.77 -3.42 -7.91
N LEU A 56 18.81 -3.25 -7.06
CA LEU A 56 18.84 -3.85 -5.73
C LEU A 56 17.46 -3.65 -5.13
N PRO A 57 16.78 -4.73 -4.71
CA PRO A 57 15.47 -4.64 -4.13
C PRO A 57 15.68 -3.89 -2.82
N PHE A 58 15.55 -2.57 -2.85
CA PHE A 58 15.37 -1.81 -1.65
C PHE A 58 14.03 -2.30 -1.12
N LEU A 59 14.13 -3.26 -0.21
CA LEU A 59 13.12 -3.70 0.72
C LEU A 59 12.82 -2.49 1.61
N PHE A 60 12.20 -1.47 1.02
CA PHE A 60 11.62 -0.39 1.79
C PHE A 60 10.45 -1.02 2.51
N ALA A 61 10.62 -1.24 3.83
CA ALA A 61 9.50 -1.48 4.72
C ALA A 61 8.56 -0.30 4.52
N ARG A 62 7.44 -0.51 3.82
CA ARG A 62 6.54 0.59 3.52
C ARG A 62 5.80 1.01 4.78
N TYR A 63 5.59 0.09 5.72
CA TYR A 63 4.76 0.31 6.89
C TYR A 63 5.36 -0.33 8.15
N GLY A 64 5.19 0.36 9.27
CA GLY A 64 5.51 -0.16 10.61
C GLY A 64 5.05 0.81 11.69
N VAL A 65 4.62 0.27 12.82
CA VAL A 65 4.29 1.05 14.01
C VAL A 65 5.56 1.25 14.82
N GLN A 66 5.88 2.49 15.17
CA GLN A 66 7.02 2.84 16.01
C GLN A 66 6.59 3.89 17.04
N GLY A 67 6.45 3.44 18.30
CA GLY A 67 5.95 4.31 19.38
C GLY A 67 4.56 4.83 19.02
N SER A 68 4.36 6.14 19.13
CA SER A 68 3.09 6.83 18.87
C SER A 68 2.87 7.22 17.40
N ALA A 69 3.61 6.64 16.46
CA ALA A 69 3.52 6.98 15.05
C ALA A 69 3.57 5.77 14.12
N VAL A 70 2.91 5.88 12.97
CA VAL A 70 3.02 4.95 11.85
C VAL A 70 4.04 5.50 10.87
N ARG A 71 5.09 4.73 10.59
CA ARG A 71 5.97 5.02 9.45
C ARG A 71 5.32 4.48 8.19
N CYS A 72 5.11 5.35 7.21
CA CYS A 72 4.59 5.00 5.90
C CYS A 72 5.53 5.49 4.79
N VAL A 73 5.59 4.80 3.65
CA VAL A 73 6.31 5.30 2.47
C VAL A 73 5.31 5.84 1.47
N ARG A 74 5.39 7.14 1.18
CA ARG A 74 4.55 7.82 0.21
C ARG A 74 5.39 8.25 -0.99
N ARG A 75 5.08 7.71 -2.17
CA ARG A 75 5.81 7.98 -3.43
C ARG A 75 7.34 7.76 -3.30
N GLY A 76 7.76 6.78 -2.51
CA GLY A 76 9.18 6.47 -2.26
C GLY A 76 9.83 7.29 -1.15
N ILE A 77 9.12 8.26 -0.56
CA ILE A 77 9.62 9.07 0.55
C ILE A 77 9.08 8.50 1.87
N PRO A 78 9.94 8.12 2.83
CA PRO A 78 9.50 7.71 4.16
C PRO A 78 8.91 8.90 4.90
N ARG A 79 7.74 8.70 5.51
CA ARG A 79 7.03 9.66 6.34
C ARG A 79 6.62 8.99 7.65
N SER A 80 6.52 9.79 8.70
CA SER A 80 6.00 9.35 9.98
C SER A 80 4.72 10.13 10.24
N VAL A 81 3.65 9.42 10.60
CA VAL A 81 2.34 10.02 10.85
C VAL A 81 1.92 9.71 12.28
N PRO A 82 1.58 10.72 13.11
CA PRO A 82 1.12 10.49 14.48
C PRO A 82 -0.16 9.67 14.51
N LEU A 83 -0.29 8.76 15.48
CA LEU A 83 -1.50 7.93 15.66
C LEU A 83 -2.75 8.77 15.96
N ALA A 84 -2.60 9.90 16.65
CA ALA A 84 -3.70 10.78 17.02
C ALA A 84 -4.38 11.46 15.81
N GLU A 85 -3.67 11.58 14.69
CA GLU A 85 -4.16 12.24 13.47
C GLU A 85 -4.70 11.25 12.43
N LEU A 86 -4.65 9.95 12.73
CA LEU A 86 -4.96 8.89 11.79
C LEU A 86 -6.39 8.39 11.95
N SER A 87 -7.05 8.14 10.83
CA SER A 87 -8.26 7.34 10.72
C SER A 87 -8.03 6.19 9.76
N LEU A 88 -8.67 5.05 10.02
CA LEU A 88 -8.50 3.82 9.25
C LEU A 88 -9.72 3.57 8.39
N ILE A 89 -9.50 3.16 7.14
CA ILE A 89 -10.55 2.72 6.24
C ILE A 89 -10.21 1.30 5.77
N LEU A 90 -11.06 0.36 6.13
CA LEU A 90 -10.98 -1.04 5.77
C LEU A 90 -11.93 -1.29 4.60
N CYS A 91 -11.35 -1.57 3.43
CA CYS A 91 -12.05 -1.69 2.16
C CYS A 91 -11.52 -2.87 1.35
N ILE A 92 -12.01 -3.07 0.12
CA ILE A 92 -11.57 -4.17 -0.73
C ILE A 92 -10.20 -3.87 -1.33
N TYR A 93 -9.26 -4.82 -1.24
CA TYR A 93 -7.98 -4.71 -1.93
C TYR A 93 -8.16 -4.89 -3.43
N ASP A 94 -7.61 -3.97 -4.21
CA ASP A 94 -7.63 -4.00 -5.66
C ASP A 94 -6.22 -3.99 -6.25
N GLU A 95 -6.05 -4.74 -7.34
CA GLU A 95 -4.80 -4.82 -8.09
C GLU A 95 -5.00 -4.31 -9.50
N TYR A 96 -4.00 -3.58 -10.00
CA TYR A 96 -4.00 -3.20 -11.40
C TYR A 96 -3.72 -4.42 -12.29
N ARG A 97 -4.69 -4.74 -13.15
CA ARG A 97 -4.58 -5.78 -14.18
C ARG A 97 -4.42 -5.08 -15.53
N ARG A 98 -3.38 -5.46 -16.29
CA ARG A 98 -3.09 -4.89 -17.62
C ARG A 98 -4.35 -4.91 -18.48
N TRP A 99 -4.69 -3.76 -19.06
CA TRP A 99 -5.85 -3.56 -19.95
C TRP A 99 -7.23 -3.76 -19.32
N LYS A 100 -7.31 -4.11 -18.03
CA LYS A 100 -8.57 -4.33 -17.30
C LYS A 100 -8.79 -3.35 -16.15
N GLY A 101 -7.82 -2.46 -15.91
CA GLY A 101 -7.88 -1.49 -14.82
C GLY A 101 -7.66 -2.14 -13.45
N PHE A 102 -8.13 -1.47 -12.40
CA PHE A 102 -8.10 -2.00 -11.04
C PHE A 102 -9.24 -3.01 -10.85
N GLN A 103 -8.89 -4.21 -10.41
CA GLN A 103 -9.85 -5.26 -10.10
C GLN A 103 -9.67 -5.75 -8.66
N PRO A 104 -10.75 -6.09 -7.95
CA PRO A 104 -10.68 -6.72 -6.64
C PRO A 104 -9.77 -7.94 -6.65
N ALA A 105 -8.88 -8.02 -5.67
CA ALA A 105 -8.07 -9.19 -5.44
C ALA A 105 -8.88 -10.25 -4.68
N VAL A 106 -8.82 -11.47 -5.17
CA VAL A 106 -9.46 -12.63 -4.55
C VAL A 106 -8.40 -13.63 -4.13
N PHE A 107 -8.56 -14.17 -2.93
CA PHE A 107 -7.85 -15.33 -2.44
C PHE A 107 -8.67 -16.57 -2.79
N ARG A 108 -8.05 -17.55 -3.43
CA ARG A 108 -8.69 -18.82 -3.79
C ARG A 108 -8.36 -19.85 -2.73
N GLY A 109 -9.29 -20.09 -1.81
CA GLY A 109 -9.23 -21.16 -0.82
C GLY A 109 -9.90 -22.44 -1.32
N SER A 110 -9.85 -23.49 -0.51
CA SER A 110 -10.63 -24.73 -0.73
C SER A 110 -12.13 -24.47 -0.76
N ASP A 111 -12.58 -23.47 0.00
CA ASP A 111 -14.00 -23.20 0.23
C ASP A 111 -14.57 -22.12 -0.72
N GLY A 112 -13.76 -21.64 -1.66
CA GLY A 112 -14.17 -20.66 -2.68
C GLY A 112 -13.24 -19.45 -2.81
N GLU A 113 -13.70 -18.47 -3.59
CA GLU A 113 -13.00 -17.20 -3.78
C GLU A 113 -13.46 -16.19 -2.72
N VAL A 114 -12.52 -15.68 -1.92
CA VAL A 114 -12.78 -14.66 -0.89
C VAL A 114 -12.03 -13.40 -1.25
N THR A 115 -12.71 -12.26 -1.22
CA THR A 115 -12.06 -10.96 -1.45
C THR A 115 -11.10 -10.60 -0.33
N VAL A 116 -9.94 -10.09 -0.72
CA VAL A 116 -8.89 -9.72 0.22
C VAL A 116 -9.16 -8.29 0.73
N PRO A 117 -9.11 -8.05 2.05
CA PRO A 117 -9.26 -6.73 2.61
C PRO A 117 -7.99 -5.87 2.45
N ALA A 118 -8.19 -4.57 2.40
CA ALA A 118 -7.17 -3.53 2.38
C ALA A 118 -7.36 -2.58 3.55
N LEU A 119 -6.26 -1.95 3.95
CA LEU A 119 -6.24 -0.86 4.90
C LEU A 119 -5.76 0.40 4.20
N VAL A 120 -6.53 1.48 4.30
CA VAL A 120 -6.14 2.82 3.88
C VAL A 120 -6.06 3.72 5.11
N LEU A 121 -4.91 4.37 5.28
CA LEU A 121 -4.64 5.33 6.34
C LEU A 121 -4.96 6.73 5.84
N VAL A 122 -5.84 7.44 6.53
CA VAL A 122 -6.24 8.82 6.20
C VAL A 122 -5.83 9.73 7.35
N GLN A 123 -5.29 10.91 7.01
CA GLN A 123 -4.80 11.88 7.99
C GLN A 123 -5.35 13.29 7.73
N GLY A 124 -5.49 14.07 8.82
CA GLY A 124 -5.79 15.50 8.74
C GLY A 124 -7.17 15.81 8.14
N LEU A 125 -8.14 14.92 8.34
CA LEU A 125 -9.56 15.14 8.04
C LEU A 125 -10.36 14.93 9.31
N SER A 126 -11.42 15.72 9.48
CA SER A 126 -12.40 15.50 10.53
C SER A 126 -13.23 14.24 10.25
N PRO A 127 -13.80 13.59 11.28
CA PRO A 127 -14.68 12.44 11.08
C PRO A 127 -15.85 12.70 10.12
N GLU A 128 -16.42 13.91 10.15
CA GLU A 128 -17.54 14.28 9.28
C GLU A 128 -17.12 14.40 7.81
N GLU A 129 -15.92 14.91 7.52
CA GLU A 129 -15.39 14.98 6.16
C GLU A 129 -15.10 13.58 5.60
N ILE A 130 -14.65 12.67 6.46
CA ILE A 130 -14.46 11.26 6.07
C ILE A 130 -15.82 10.64 5.73
N GLU A 131 -16.78 10.74 6.66
CA GLU A 131 -18.10 10.10 6.57
C GLU A 131 -18.94 10.56 5.37
N LYS A 132 -18.75 11.78 4.88
CA LYS A 132 -19.44 12.31 3.69
C LYS A 132 -19.13 11.57 2.40
N GLU A 133 -17.93 11.00 2.30
CA GLU A 133 -17.39 10.42 1.05
C GLU A 133 -17.16 8.90 1.17
N LEU A 134 -17.53 8.28 2.30
CA LEU A 134 -17.31 6.85 2.55
C LEU A 134 -18.04 5.95 1.54
N ASP A 135 -19.16 6.41 0.99
CA ASP A 135 -19.93 5.68 -0.02
C ASP A 135 -19.13 5.45 -1.32
N LEU A 136 -18.09 6.25 -1.57
CA LEU A 136 -17.18 6.09 -2.69
C LEU A 136 -16.01 5.15 -2.39
N CYS A 137 -15.83 4.73 -1.14
CA CYS A 137 -14.59 4.14 -0.64
C CYS A 137 -14.59 2.60 -0.57
N ASP A 138 -15.33 1.92 -1.44
CA ASP A 138 -15.42 0.45 -1.44
C ASP A 138 -14.11 -0.27 -1.72
N THR A 139 -13.24 0.31 -2.55
CA THR A 139 -11.94 -0.27 -2.89
C THR A 139 -10.80 0.61 -2.43
N ARG A 140 -9.64 0.00 -2.25
CA ARG A 140 -8.39 0.69 -1.88
C ARG A 140 -8.06 1.82 -2.85
N MET A 141 -8.16 1.60 -4.16
CA MET A 141 -7.85 2.65 -5.13
C MET A 141 -8.87 3.79 -5.06
N ASN A 142 -10.17 3.48 -4.91
CA ASN A 142 -11.19 4.53 -4.79
C ASN A 142 -10.97 5.38 -3.53
N ALA A 143 -10.78 4.76 -2.37
CA ALA A 143 -10.48 5.48 -1.13
C ALA A 143 -9.23 6.38 -1.28
N ARG A 144 -8.20 5.91 -1.99
CA ARG A 144 -7.02 6.73 -2.30
C ARG A 144 -7.31 7.90 -3.23
N LEU A 145 -8.20 7.75 -4.20
CA LEU A 145 -8.57 8.83 -5.12
C LEU A 145 -9.41 9.87 -4.39
N THR A 146 -10.41 9.43 -3.63
CA THR A 146 -11.32 10.27 -2.85
C THR A 146 -10.57 11.17 -1.88
N TYR A 147 -9.71 10.59 -1.04
CA TYR A 147 -8.97 11.38 -0.03
C TYR A 147 -7.63 11.91 -0.54
N GLY A 148 -7.19 11.49 -1.73
CA GLY A 148 -6.06 12.06 -2.47
C GLY A 148 -4.82 12.37 -1.61
N LYS A 149 -4.64 13.65 -1.27
CA LYS A 149 -3.47 14.10 -0.50
C LYS A 149 -3.50 13.69 0.98
N ASN A 150 -4.69 13.44 1.52
CA ASN A 150 -4.94 13.04 2.89
C ASN A 150 -4.80 11.52 3.10
N ALA A 151 -4.73 10.73 2.02
CA ALA A 151 -4.32 9.32 2.10
C ALA A 151 -2.82 9.24 2.47
N ALA A 152 -2.55 8.93 3.74
CA ALA A 152 -1.20 8.78 4.29
C ALA A 152 -0.50 7.53 3.73
N GLY A 153 -1.27 6.46 3.51
CA GLY A 153 -0.75 5.21 2.98
C GLY A 153 -1.84 4.15 2.81
N ASP A 154 -1.49 3.04 2.18
CA ASP A 154 -2.40 1.96 1.87
C ASP A 154 -1.66 0.63 1.82
N MET A 155 -2.33 -0.43 2.26
CA MET A 155 -1.76 -1.77 2.29
C MET A 155 -2.84 -2.84 2.14
N LEU A 156 -2.41 -4.06 1.81
CA LEU A 156 -3.20 -5.26 2.06
C LEU A 156 -3.37 -5.40 3.57
N LEU A 157 -4.57 -5.77 4.02
CA LEU A 157 -4.86 -5.84 5.44
C LEU A 157 -4.05 -6.97 6.09
N ASP A 158 -3.29 -6.62 7.10
CA ASP A 158 -2.68 -7.55 8.04
C ASP A 158 -3.31 -7.34 9.42
N PHE A 159 -3.94 -8.38 9.96
CA PHE A 159 -4.57 -8.33 11.27
C PHE A 159 -3.55 -8.15 12.40
N ASP A 160 -2.32 -8.65 12.23
CA ASP A 160 -1.25 -8.42 13.21
C ASP A 160 -0.86 -6.94 13.24
N PHE A 161 -0.85 -6.27 12.08
CA PHE A 161 -0.59 -4.83 12.03
C PHE A 161 -1.66 -4.05 12.79
N LEU A 162 -2.95 -4.43 12.68
CA LEU A 162 -4.02 -3.79 13.44
C LEU A 162 -3.86 -4.00 14.94
N ARG A 163 -3.50 -5.21 15.39
CA ARG A 163 -3.22 -5.50 16.81
C ARG A 163 -2.06 -4.65 17.32
N ASP A 164 -0.97 -4.57 16.56
CA ASP A 164 0.19 -3.73 16.89
C ASP A 164 -0.21 -2.24 16.98
N LEU A 165 -1.10 -1.79 16.09
CA LEU A 165 -1.59 -0.41 16.04
C LEU A 165 -2.44 -0.06 17.26
N VAL A 166 -3.39 -0.94 17.63
CA VAL A 166 -4.23 -0.77 18.83
C VAL A 166 -3.35 -0.80 20.09
N ALA A 167 -2.42 -1.75 20.18
CA ALA A 167 -1.48 -1.86 21.30
C ALA A 167 -0.57 -0.62 21.45
N ALA A 168 -0.31 0.10 20.36
CA ALA A 168 0.44 1.35 20.38
C ALA A 168 -0.39 2.58 20.82
N GLY A 169 -1.67 2.39 21.20
CA GLY A 169 -2.54 3.46 21.69
C GLY A 169 -3.26 4.22 20.58
N PHE A 170 -3.57 3.57 19.47
CA PHE A 170 -4.40 4.16 18.43
C PHE A 170 -5.81 4.48 18.97
N ALA A 171 -6.21 5.75 18.83
CA ALA A 171 -7.50 6.27 19.30
C ALA A 171 -8.35 6.87 18.16
N GLY A 172 -7.90 6.74 16.91
CA GLY A 172 -8.62 7.23 15.75
C GLY A 172 -9.85 6.40 15.41
N ARG A 173 -10.69 6.90 14.49
CA ARG A 173 -11.86 6.16 14.03
C ARG A 173 -11.48 5.10 13.01
N VAL A 174 -12.19 3.98 13.07
CA VAL A 174 -12.04 2.85 12.16
C VAL A 174 -13.32 2.69 11.37
N TYR A 175 -13.22 2.83 10.06
CA TYR A 175 -14.33 2.70 9.12
C TYR A 175 -14.17 1.39 8.35
N VAL A 176 -15.22 0.59 8.26
CA VAL A 176 -15.18 -0.71 7.58
C VAL A 176 -16.30 -0.81 6.57
N SER A 177 -15.97 -1.15 5.33
CA SER A 177 -16.97 -1.45 4.31
C SER A 177 -17.85 -2.61 4.79
N GLU A 178 -19.17 -2.48 4.69
CA GLU A 178 -20.16 -3.50 5.06
C GLU A 178 -19.81 -4.88 4.48
N PHE A 179 -19.33 -4.91 3.24
CA PHE A 179 -18.92 -6.13 2.57
C PHE A 179 -17.71 -6.81 3.25
N ILE A 180 -16.69 -6.03 3.63
CA ILE A 180 -15.53 -6.55 4.37
C ILE A 180 -15.93 -6.95 5.79
N TYR A 181 -16.78 -6.16 6.45
CA TYR A 181 -17.27 -6.49 7.78
C TYR A 181 -18.06 -7.81 7.79
N GLY A 182 -18.91 -8.05 6.80
CA GLY A 182 -19.65 -9.30 6.66
C GLY A 182 -18.75 -10.54 6.57
N LEU A 183 -17.59 -10.42 5.91
CA LEU A 183 -16.63 -11.52 5.73
C LEU A 183 -15.67 -11.69 6.91
N TYR A 184 -15.29 -10.60 7.59
CA TYR A 184 -14.20 -10.59 8.56
C TYR A 184 -14.61 -10.13 9.96
N SER A 185 -15.91 -9.97 10.22
CA SER A 185 -16.44 -9.48 11.51
C SER A 185 -15.85 -10.17 12.74
N PRO A 186 -15.65 -11.51 12.81
CA PRO A 186 -15.08 -12.12 14.01
C PRO A 186 -13.66 -11.62 14.31
N ALA A 187 -12.84 -11.42 13.28
CA ALA A 187 -11.46 -10.95 13.43
C ALA A 187 -11.40 -9.44 13.73
N ILE A 188 -12.32 -8.65 13.16
CA ILE A 188 -12.40 -7.21 13.39
C ILE A 188 -12.90 -6.93 14.82
N ASP A 189 -13.94 -7.64 15.26
CA ASP A 189 -14.51 -7.52 16.60
C ASP A 189 -13.53 -7.97 17.68
N ASP A 190 -12.69 -8.97 17.41
CA ASP A 190 -11.62 -9.40 18.33
C ASP A 190 -10.57 -8.29 18.55
N ILE A 191 -10.30 -7.47 17.55
CA ILE A 191 -9.25 -6.45 17.60
C ILE A 191 -9.76 -5.13 18.18
N PHE A 192 -10.94 -4.67 17.75
CA PHE A 192 -11.48 -3.36 18.11
C PHE A 192 -12.60 -3.42 19.16
N GLY A 193 -13.08 -4.61 19.49
CA GLY A 193 -14.29 -4.80 20.29
C GLY A 193 -15.57 -4.58 19.49
N LYS A 194 -16.67 -5.20 19.94
CA LYS A 194 -17.99 -5.04 19.31
C LYS A 194 -18.42 -3.57 19.35
N GLY A 195 -18.69 -3.00 18.18
CA GLY A 195 -19.07 -1.58 18.04
C GLY A 195 -17.89 -0.61 18.09
N GLY A 196 -16.65 -1.09 18.16
CA GLY A 196 -15.43 -0.26 18.07
C GLY A 196 -15.13 0.24 16.66
N VAL A 197 -15.95 -0.15 15.67
CA VAL A 197 -15.80 0.24 14.27
C VAL A 197 -17.10 0.83 13.71
N THR A 198 -16.97 1.78 12.79
CA THR A 198 -18.08 2.33 12.02
C THR A 198 -18.20 1.57 10.71
N VAL A 199 -19.27 0.79 10.57
CA VAL A 199 -19.57 0.09 9.32
C VAL A 199 -20.24 1.06 8.34
N TYR A 200 -19.73 1.14 7.11
CA TYR A 200 -20.29 1.99 6.05
C TYR A 200 -20.73 1.16 4.84
N ASP A 201 -21.78 1.65 4.19
CA ASP A 201 -22.34 1.10 2.96
C ASP A 201 -22.14 2.08 1.79
N ARG A 202 -22.63 1.71 0.60
CA ARG A 202 -22.61 2.55 -0.61
C ARG A 202 -23.73 3.58 -0.68
N ILE A 203 -24.50 3.76 0.39
CA ILE A 203 -25.61 4.70 0.38
C ILE A 203 -25.05 6.10 0.64
N PRO A 204 -25.26 7.07 -0.28
CA PRO A 204 -24.70 8.40 -0.14
C PRO A 204 -25.14 9.07 1.15
N TYR A 205 -24.21 9.81 1.76
CA TYR A 205 -24.45 10.48 3.05
C TYR A 205 -25.69 11.40 3.01
N ALA A 206 -25.89 12.14 1.92
CA ALA A 206 -27.05 13.00 1.72
C ALA A 206 -28.40 12.24 1.77
N VAL A 207 -28.43 10.98 1.32
CA VAL A 207 -29.63 10.14 1.37
C VAL A 207 -29.89 9.65 2.80
N LYS A 208 -28.84 9.31 3.54
CA LYS A 208 -28.94 8.91 4.96
C LYS A 208 -29.48 10.04 5.84
N GLN A 209 -29.05 11.27 5.59
CA GLN A 209 -29.54 12.44 6.33
C GLN A 209 -31.05 12.67 6.09
N LYS A 210 -31.53 12.52 4.85
CA LYS A 210 -32.96 12.66 4.52
C LYS A 210 -33.86 11.59 5.14
N ARG A 211 -33.31 10.44 5.52
CA ARG A 211 -34.06 9.36 6.20
C ARG A 211 -34.13 9.53 7.71
N ARG A 212 -33.32 10.42 8.29
CA ARG A 212 -33.21 10.65 9.74
C ARG A 212 -33.95 11.90 10.23
N GLY A 213 -34.32 12.80 9.31
CA GLY A 213 -35.19 13.96 9.58
C GLY A 213 -36.61 13.66 9.16
#